data_AF-A0A090MCN7-F1
#
_entry.id   AF-A0A090MCN7-F1
#
_cell.length_a   1.000
_cell.length_b   1.000
_cell.length_c   1.000
_cell.angle_alpha   90.00
_cell.angle_beta   90.00
_cell.angle_gamma   90.00
#
_symmetry.space_group_name_H-M   'P 1'
#
loop_
_entity.id
_entity.type
_entity.pdbx_description
1 polymer ?
#
loop_
_entity_poly.entity_id
_entity_poly.type
_entity_poly.pdbx_seq_one_letter_code
_entity_poly.pdbx_strand_id
1 'polypeptide(L)'
;MAADTVSNIANKVQTAPSVLTFLAIGLLQGLTVSILQGIVVVHWYEWITPRIIQVGAGYDIPANLAIFIFGFLFELGFMIDAIRLKSTAQAMLTCVLNAGFLPLAIYQSTEMKGRIDQLKGSIDANHQPIVHLEIPIWEQIGGMLRAMPYIVGICTGLLVVSVWYLKQYFDWQAYRNVGADAKLRRIRTIHQIFVMLAKADIYFIISFEVYFGVTERRGQGTEFIIRMVVLAIAVVITCLSIVWSKSENRIGMAVSISAFLTMIGYLIYMVVLSVQGKRFASFASISNCYAAMAIGFLFFTTIFAILCLRNFYGGLKEHLEKHEEGGTLAPSVKNFEMDSNVSFEYQSVRSIRDLDS
;
A
#
# COMPACT_ATOMS: atom_id res chain seq x y z
N MET A 1 -22.31 13.19 -25.59
CA MET A 1 -21.03 12.44 -25.61
C MET A 1 -20.29 12.44 -24.27
N ALA A 2 -19.84 13.57 -23.72
CA ALA A 2 -19.20 13.59 -22.38
C ALA A 2 -20.18 13.23 -21.24
N ALA A 3 -21.42 13.74 -21.30
CA ALA A 3 -22.48 13.43 -20.33
C ALA A 3 -22.88 11.94 -20.34
N ASP A 4 -22.92 11.31 -21.52
CA ASP A 4 -23.26 9.88 -21.68
C ASP A 4 -22.15 8.95 -21.20
N THR A 5 -20.90 9.44 -21.20
CA THR A 5 -19.75 8.70 -20.68
C THR A 5 -19.73 8.76 -19.16
N VAL A 6 -20.00 9.93 -18.58
CA VAL A 6 -20.10 10.12 -17.12
C VAL A 6 -21.35 9.43 -16.56
N SER A 7 -22.48 9.46 -17.27
CA SER A 7 -23.72 8.78 -16.85
C SER A 7 -23.59 7.25 -16.97
N ASN A 8 -22.90 6.73 -18.00
CA ASN A 8 -22.59 5.30 -18.08
C ASN A 8 -21.60 4.86 -17.00
N ILE A 9 -20.60 5.68 -16.67
CA ILE A 9 -19.70 5.40 -15.55
C ILE A 9 -20.47 5.45 -14.22
N ALA A 10 -21.35 6.43 -14.03
CA ALA A 10 -22.19 6.54 -12.84
C ALA A 10 -23.16 5.35 -12.71
N ASN A 11 -23.80 4.91 -13.79
CA ASN A 11 -24.68 3.73 -13.81
C ASN A 11 -23.90 2.43 -13.57
N LYS A 12 -22.68 2.30 -14.11
CA LYS A 12 -21.83 1.12 -13.88
C LYS A 12 -21.25 1.11 -12.46
N VAL A 13 -21.00 2.28 -11.88
CA VAL A 13 -20.62 2.43 -10.46
C VAL A 13 -21.81 2.15 -9.53
N GLN A 14 -23.04 2.43 -9.97
CA GLN A 14 -24.28 2.08 -9.27
C GLN A 14 -24.53 0.55 -9.17
N THR A 15 -23.83 -0.28 -9.96
CA THR A 15 -24.04 -1.74 -9.97
C THR A 15 -23.29 -2.53 -8.87
N ALA A 16 -22.55 -1.87 -7.96
CA ALA A 16 -22.00 -2.52 -6.78
C ALA A 16 -21.86 -1.54 -5.60
N PRO A 17 -22.87 -1.42 -4.71
CA PRO A 17 -22.80 -0.52 -3.55
C PRO A 17 -21.56 -0.75 -2.67
N SER A 18 -21.02 -1.98 -2.65
CA SER A 18 -19.80 -2.33 -1.93
C SER A 18 -18.54 -1.60 -2.43
N VAL A 19 -18.44 -1.31 -3.74
CA VAL A 19 -17.31 -0.57 -4.33
C VAL A 19 -17.31 0.87 -3.83
N LEU A 20 -18.48 1.52 -3.84
CA LEU A 20 -18.64 2.89 -3.37
C LEU A 20 -18.36 2.98 -1.87
N THR A 21 -18.90 2.05 -1.08
CA THR A 21 -18.66 1.99 0.36
C THR A 21 -17.18 1.83 0.68
N PHE A 22 -16.49 0.92 0.00
CA PHE A 22 -15.05 0.72 0.19
C PHE A 22 -14.26 2.02 -0.05
N LEU A 23 -14.45 2.66 -1.20
CA LEU A 23 -13.77 3.93 -1.52
C LEU A 23 -14.15 5.06 -0.54
N ALA A 24 -15.44 5.16 -0.19
CA ALA A 24 -15.94 6.20 0.71
C ALA A 24 -15.33 6.10 2.11
N ILE A 25 -15.18 4.88 2.65
CA ILE A 25 -14.53 4.67 3.96
C ILE A 25 -13.07 5.15 3.91
N GLY A 26 -12.31 4.76 2.89
CA GLY A 26 -10.91 5.17 2.75
C GLY A 26 -10.76 6.68 2.56
N LEU A 27 -11.62 7.29 1.75
CA LEU A 27 -11.61 8.75 1.52
C LEU A 27 -11.98 9.52 2.78
N LEU A 28 -13.02 9.09 3.51
CA LEU A 28 -13.41 9.69 4.78
C LEU A 28 -12.30 9.56 5.82
N GLN A 29 -11.69 8.37 5.94
CA GLN A 29 -10.57 8.13 6.85
C GLN A 29 -9.38 9.03 6.51
N GLY A 30 -8.92 9.00 5.26
CA GLY A 30 -7.77 9.77 4.79
C GLY A 30 -7.98 11.28 4.97
N LEU A 31 -9.16 11.79 4.63
CA LEU A 31 -9.48 13.21 4.80
C LEU A 31 -9.56 13.62 6.28
N THR A 32 -10.23 12.82 7.11
CA THR A 32 -10.35 13.10 8.56
C THR A 32 -8.98 13.09 9.23
N VAL A 33 -8.15 12.08 8.98
CA VAL A 33 -6.82 11.99 9.60
C VAL A 33 -5.88 13.07 9.06
N SER A 34 -5.93 13.39 7.76
CA SER A 34 -5.12 14.47 7.18
C SER A 34 -5.48 15.84 7.78
N ILE A 35 -6.76 16.12 7.99
CA ILE A 35 -7.22 17.37 8.64
C ILE A 35 -6.71 17.42 10.08
N LEU A 36 -6.87 16.34 10.85
CA LEU A 36 -6.38 16.28 12.23
C LEU A 36 -4.87 16.48 12.29
N GLN A 37 -4.10 15.89 11.38
CA GLN A 37 -2.66 16.09 11.32
C GLN A 37 -2.28 17.51 10.90
N GLY A 38 -2.99 18.11 9.96
CA GLY A 38 -2.80 19.51 9.58
C GLY A 38 -2.99 20.47 10.77
N ILE A 39 -4.05 20.27 11.57
CA ILE A 39 -4.31 21.07 12.78
C ILE A 39 -3.18 20.89 13.80
N VAL A 40 -2.72 19.66 14.02
CA VAL A 40 -1.58 19.37 14.90
C VAL A 40 -0.31 20.09 14.43
N VAL A 41 -0.04 20.12 13.12
CA VAL A 41 1.11 20.83 12.55
C VAL A 41 1.02 22.34 12.78
N VAL A 42 -0.16 22.95 12.63
CA VAL A 42 -0.35 24.39 12.86
C VAL A 42 -0.05 24.74 14.32
N HIS A 43 -0.64 24.03 15.28
CA HIS A 43 -0.37 24.26 16.70
C HIS A 43 1.09 23.95 17.08
N TRP A 44 1.73 23.00 16.40
CA TRP A 44 3.15 22.73 16.57
C TRP A 44 4.00 23.93 16.16
N TYR A 45 3.72 24.55 15.01
CA TYR A 45 4.44 25.74 14.57
C TYR A 45 4.17 26.99 15.43
N GLU A 46 2.95 27.15 15.96
CA GLU A 46 2.63 28.23 16.91
C GLU A 46 3.42 28.09 18.22
N TRP A 47 3.65 26.86 18.67
CA TRP A 47 4.35 26.59 19.92
C TRP A 47 5.86 26.86 19.85
N ILE A 48 6.45 26.76 18.65
CA ILE A 48 7.89 26.64 18.49
C ILE A 48 8.55 27.94 18.06
N THR A 49 9.69 28.24 18.68
CA THR A 49 10.56 29.35 18.27
C THR A 49 11.37 28.93 17.03
N PRO A 50 11.67 29.83 16.07
CA PRO A 50 12.49 29.52 14.89
C PRO A 50 13.88 28.93 15.21
N ARG A 51 14.35 29.03 16.46
CA ARG A 51 15.61 28.46 16.96
C ARG A 51 15.59 26.93 17.12
N ILE A 52 14.43 26.28 17.03
CA ILE A 52 14.29 24.81 17.13
C ILE A 52 15.12 24.04 16.12
N ILE A 53 15.47 24.68 14.99
CA ILE A 53 16.26 24.11 13.90
C ILE A 53 17.65 23.60 14.33
N GLN A 54 18.11 24.02 15.51
CA GLN A 54 19.36 23.55 16.12
C GLN A 54 19.21 22.18 16.81
N VAL A 55 17.99 21.75 17.10
CA VAL A 55 17.64 20.50 17.78
C VAL A 55 16.91 19.56 16.80
N GLY A 56 17.34 18.29 16.72
CA GLY A 56 16.76 17.32 15.78
C GLY A 56 15.23 17.19 15.90
N ALA A 57 14.71 17.24 17.13
CA ALA A 57 13.28 17.17 17.44
C ALA A 57 12.40 18.23 16.72
N GLY A 58 12.97 19.33 16.24
CA GLY A 58 12.25 20.33 15.44
C GLY A 58 11.79 19.81 14.08
N TYR A 59 12.52 18.86 13.49
CA TYR A 59 12.22 18.28 12.18
C TYR A 59 11.52 16.93 12.26
N ASP A 60 11.77 16.16 13.32
CA ASP A 60 11.24 14.79 13.50
C ASP A 60 9.71 14.77 13.48
N ILE A 61 9.06 15.70 14.19
CA ILE A 61 7.60 15.71 14.36
C ILE A 61 6.87 16.10 13.06
N PRO A 62 7.22 17.20 12.38
CA PRO A 62 6.63 17.51 11.07
C PRO A 62 6.89 16.41 10.04
N ALA A 63 8.08 15.80 10.03
CA ALA A 63 8.40 14.70 9.12
C ALA A 63 7.52 13.46 9.37
N ASN A 64 7.33 13.09 10.64
CA ASN A 64 6.45 11.98 11.02
C ASN A 64 5.00 12.23 10.53
N LEU A 65 4.46 13.41 10.81
CA LEU A 65 3.10 13.79 10.42
C LEU A 65 2.97 13.79 8.88
N ALA A 66 3.92 14.35 8.15
CA ALA A 66 3.89 14.38 6.69
C ALA A 66 3.90 12.97 6.05
N ILE A 67 4.72 12.05 6.59
CA ILE A 67 4.79 10.67 6.09
C ILE A 67 3.49 9.92 6.36
N PHE A 68 2.84 10.20 7.49
CA PHE A 68 1.55 9.60 7.81
C PHE A 68 0.43 10.09 6.89
N ILE A 69 0.39 11.40 6.56
CA ILE A 69 -0.51 11.94 5.51
C ILE A 69 -0.25 11.24 4.17
N PHE A 70 1.02 11.13 3.79
CA PHE A 70 1.42 10.44 2.56
C PHE A 70 0.94 8.98 2.53
N GLY A 71 0.94 8.29 3.67
CA GLY A 71 0.41 6.94 3.83
C GLY A 71 -1.06 6.80 3.44
N PHE A 72 -1.95 7.69 3.90
CA PHE A 72 -3.36 7.62 3.53
C PHE A 72 -3.61 8.01 2.07
N LEU A 73 -2.84 8.94 1.52
CA LEU A 73 -2.92 9.28 0.10
C LEU A 73 -2.50 8.08 -0.76
N PHE A 74 -1.44 7.39 -0.36
CA PHE A 74 -0.97 6.18 -1.02
C PHE A 74 -2.00 5.04 -0.92
N GLU A 75 -2.59 4.84 0.26
CA GLU A 75 -3.67 3.87 0.48
C GLU A 75 -4.88 4.15 -0.43
N LEU A 76 -5.33 5.40 -0.53
CA LEU A 76 -6.43 5.79 -1.42
C LEU A 76 -6.09 5.48 -2.88
N GLY A 77 -4.85 5.75 -3.31
CA GLY A 77 -4.36 5.34 -4.63
C GLY A 77 -4.46 3.83 -4.86
N PHE A 78 -4.07 3.04 -3.85
CA PHE A 78 -4.20 1.59 -3.86
C PHE A 78 -5.65 1.11 -3.96
N MET A 79 -6.59 1.77 -3.29
CA MET A 79 -8.01 1.46 -3.37
C MET A 79 -8.57 1.73 -4.77
N ILE A 80 -8.21 2.87 -5.36
CA ILE A 80 -8.62 3.25 -6.71
C ILE A 80 -8.08 2.22 -7.72
N ASP A 81 -6.79 1.88 -7.64
CA ASP A 81 -6.19 0.88 -8.50
C ASP A 81 -6.83 -0.52 -8.30
N ALA A 82 -7.16 -0.90 -7.06
CA ALA A 82 -7.82 -2.18 -6.76
C ALA A 82 -9.19 -2.28 -7.46
N ILE A 83 -9.97 -1.20 -7.46
CA ILE A 83 -11.27 -1.12 -8.12
C ILE A 83 -11.09 -1.12 -9.64
N ARG A 84 -10.17 -0.30 -10.19
CA ARG A 84 -9.90 -0.21 -11.63
C ARG A 84 -9.47 -1.55 -12.22
N LEU A 85 -8.56 -2.25 -11.53
CA LEU A 85 -8.03 -3.55 -11.94
C LEU A 85 -8.92 -4.72 -11.51
N LYS A 86 -10.01 -4.47 -10.76
CA LYS A 86 -10.89 -5.48 -10.14
C LYS A 86 -10.09 -6.57 -9.41
N SER A 87 -9.05 -6.14 -8.70
CA SER A 87 -8.07 -7.04 -8.07
C SER A 87 -8.45 -7.31 -6.62
N THR A 88 -8.85 -8.55 -6.33
CA THR A 88 -9.13 -9.00 -4.95
C THR A 88 -7.89 -8.96 -4.07
N ALA A 89 -6.74 -9.34 -4.63
CA ALA A 89 -5.47 -9.34 -3.92
C ALA A 89 -5.12 -7.91 -3.46
N GLN A 90 -5.30 -6.92 -4.34
CA GLN A 90 -4.98 -5.52 -4.02
C GLN A 90 -5.96 -4.92 -3.01
N ALA A 91 -7.25 -5.25 -3.09
CA ALA A 91 -8.23 -4.86 -2.08
C ALA A 91 -7.89 -5.44 -0.71
N MET A 92 -7.51 -6.72 -0.64
CA MET A 92 -7.08 -7.37 0.61
C MET A 92 -5.81 -6.73 1.17
N LEU A 93 -4.84 -6.44 0.30
CA LEU A 93 -3.60 -5.78 0.71
C LEU A 93 -3.87 -4.38 1.27
N THR A 94 -4.83 -3.63 0.72
CA THR A 94 -5.23 -2.33 1.28
C THR A 94 -5.69 -2.48 2.74
N CYS A 95 -6.50 -3.49 3.06
CA CYS A 95 -6.90 -3.75 4.46
C CYS A 95 -5.70 -4.06 5.37
N VAL A 96 -4.72 -4.82 4.87
CA VAL A 96 -3.50 -5.14 5.62
C VAL A 96 -2.65 -3.87 5.84
N LEU A 97 -2.54 -3.00 4.82
CA LEU A 97 -1.86 -1.71 4.94
C LEU A 97 -2.55 -0.82 5.98
N ASN A 98 -3.89 -0.74 5.94
CA ASN A 98 -4.64 0.06 6.91
C ASN A 98 -4.48 -0.47 8.34
N ALA A 99 -4.54 -1.79 8.52
CA ALA A 99 -4.24 -2.42 9.81
C ALA A 99 -2.82 -2.11 10.29
N GLY A 100 -1.86 -1.99 9.37
CA GLY A 100 -0.50 -1.56 9.63
C GLY A 100 -0.38 -0.10 10.12
N PHE A 101 -1.32 0.78 9.77
CA PHE A 101 -1.34 2.16 10.28
C PHE A 101 -1.75 2.27 11.76
N LEU A 102 -2.45 1.29 12.33
CA LEU A 102 -2.83 1.31 13.75
C LEU A 102 -1.62 1.38 14.70
N PRO A 103 -0.65 0.44 14.66
CA PRO A 103 0.50 0.52 15.54
C PRO A 103 1.30 1.81 15.31
N LEU A 104 1.43 2.26 14.05
CA LEU A 104 2.10 3.52 13.72
C LEU A 104 1.40 4.72 14.37
N ALA A 105 0.07 4.80 14.36
CA ALA A 105 -0.68 5.86 15.02
C ALA A 105 -0.48 5.86 16.55
N ILE A 106 -0.45 4.67 17.17
CA ILE A 106 -0.22 4.52 18.61
C ILE A 106 1.20 4.99 18.97
N TYR A 107 2.21 4.54 18.22
CA TYR A 107 3.60 4.94 18.43
C TYR A 107 3.80 6.43 18.19
N GLN A 108 3.20 7.00 17.14
CA GLN A 108 3.24 8.43 16.86
C GLN A 108 2.75 9.24 18.07
N SER A 109 1.62 8.85 18.67
CA SER A 109 1.08 9.56 19.83
C SER A 109 1.99 9.52 21.06
N THR A 110 2.64 8.38 21.29
CA THR A 110 3.51 8.14 22.45
C THR A 110 4.85 8.86 22.27
N GLU A 111 5.43 8.78 21.07
CA GLU A 111 6.69 9.46 20.76
C GLU A 111 6.52 10.97 20.87
N MET A 112 5.46 11.54 20.27
CA MET A 112 5.24 12.98 20.30
C MET A 112 5.08 13.51 21.73
N LYS A 113 4.40 12.76 22.61
CA LYS A 113 4.34 13.09 24.04
C LYS A 113 5.74 13.14 24.67
N GLY A 114 6.53 12.09 24.46
CA GLY A 114 7.89 12.01 24.99
C GLY A 114 8.79 13.14 24.49
N ARG A 115 8.65 13.55 23.23
CA ARG A 115 9.39 14.69 22.66
C ARG A 115 8.96 16.02 23.28
N ILE A 116 7.66 16.25 23.45
CA ILE A 116 7.16 17.48 24.09
C ILE A 116 7.70 17.61 25.51
N ASP A 117 7.69 16.51 26.28
CA ASP A 117 8.19 16.50 27.66
C ASP A 117 9.71 16.75 27.70
N GLN A 118 10.48 16.22 26.74
CA GLN A 118 11.90 16.52 26.58
C GLN A 118 12.17 18.00 26.21
N LEU A 119 11.35 18.56 25.31
CA LEU A 119 11.53 19.94 24.83
C LEU A 119 11.17 20.98 25.89
N LYS A 120 10.16 20.72 26.73
CA LYS A 120 9.82 21.60 27.87
C LYS A 120 10.98 21.77 28.86
N GLY A 121 11.83 20.75 29.00
CA GLY A 121 13.04 20.79 29.84
C GLY A 121 14.30 21.29 29.12
N SER A 122 14.23 21.59 27.82
CA SER A 122 15.39 21.95 27.00
C SER A 122 15.58 23.47 26.94
N ILE A 123 16.78 23.91 27.30
CA ILE A 123 17.19 25.32 27.35
C ILE A 123 18.33 25.53 26.34
N ASP A 124 18.30 26.64 25.60
CA ASP A 124 19.36 27.01 24.65
C ASP A 124 20.66 27.43 25.37
N ALA A 125 21.77 27.51 24.64
CA ALA A 125 23.09 27.96 25.14
C ALA A 125 23.04 29.36 25.79
N ASN A 126 22.05 30.19 25.38
CA ASN A 126 21.81 31.53 25.93
C ASN A 126 20.79 31.54 27.10
N HIS A 127 20.51 30.39 27.72
CA HIS A 127 19.56 30.24 28.83
C HIS A 127 18.11 30.65 28.50
N GLN A 128 17.75 30.73 27.22
CA GLN A 128 16.37 30.99 26.77
C GLN A 128 15.64 29.68 26.48
N PRO A 129 14.36 29.57 26.83
CA PRO A 129 13.57 28.40 26.48
C PRO A 129 13.40 28.32 24.95
N ILE A 130 13.61 27.12 24.41
CA ILE A 130 13.52 26.84 22.97
C ILE A 130 12.04 26.82 22.51
N VAL A 131 11.13 26.68 23.46
CA VAL A 131 9.68 26.55 23.27
C VAL A 131 8.91 27.55 24.14
N HIS A 132 7.69 27.91 23.75
CA HIS A 132 6.84 28.75 24.59
C HIS A 132 6.23 27.90 25.72
N LEU A 133 6.82 27.96 26.93
CA LEU A 133 6.35 27.19 28.10
C LEU A 133 4.94 27.60 28.57
N GLU A 134 4.48 28.79 28.21
CA GLU A 134 3.19 29.35 28.60
C GLU A 134 2.01 28.62 27.94
N ILE A 135 2.24 27.91 26.84
CA ILE A 135 1.21 27.22 26.07
C ILE A 135 1.18 25.74 26.48
N PRO A 136 0.09 25.22 27.09
CA PRO A 136 -0.05 23.81 27.41
C PRO A 136 -0.36 22.99 26.14
N ILE A 137 0.63 22.82 25.25
CA ILE A 137 0.46 22.23 23.92
C ILE A 137 -0.16 20.81 23.97
N TRP A 138 0.18 20.02 24.99
CA TRP A 138 -0.34 18.65 25.15
C TRP A 138 -1.85 18.61 25.42
N GLU A 139 -2.41 19.61 26.09
CA GLU A 139 -3.86 19.67 26.32
C GLU A 139 -4.61 19.95 25.02
N GLN A 140 -4.02 20.73 24.12
CA GLN A 140 -4.60 21.08 22.82
C GLN A 140 -4.51 19.93 21.81
N ILE A 141 -3.32 19.33 21.65
CA ILE A 141 -3.08 18.31 20.60
C ILE A 141 -3.28 16.87 21.11
N GLY A 142 -3.13 16.63 22.40
CA GLY A 142 -3.09 15.28 22.97
C GLY A 142 -4.43 14.55 22.90
N GLY A 143 -5.55 15.29 22.82
CA GLY A 143 -6.86 14.72 22.50
C GLY A 143 -6.93 14.22 21.06
N MET A 144 -6.51 15.06 20.10
CA MET A 144 -6.53 14.74 18.66
C MET A 144 -5.62 13.54 18.34
N LEU A 145 -4.41 13.51 18.90
CA LEU A 145 -3.44 12.43 18.69
C LEU A 145 -3.93 11.09 19.25
N ARG A 146 -4.63 11.09 20.39
CA ARG A 146 -5.23 9.88 20.96
C ARG A 146 -6.46 9.42 20.18
N ALA A 147 -7.18 10.34 19.52
CA ALA A 147 -8.35 10.00 18.70
C ALA A 147 -7.96 9.24 17.41
N MET A 148 -6.80 9.52 16.82
CA MET A 148 -6.37 8.95 15.52
C MET A 148 -6.39 7.41 15.48
N PRO A 149 -5.77 6.66 16.43
CA PRO A 149 -5.83 5.20 16.43
C PRO A 149 -7.25 4.64 16.47
N TYR A 150 -8.18 5.30 17.18
CA TYR A 150 -9.57 4.85 17.24
C TYR A 150 -10.28 5.05 15.91
N ILE A 151 -10.06 6.17 15.23
CA ILE A 151 -10.63 6.44 13.90
C ILE A 151 -10.12 5.40 12.90
N VAL A 152 -8.80 5.20 12.83
CA VAL A 152 -8.19 4.21 11.92
C VAL A 152 -8.66 2.79 12.26
N GLY A 153 -8.81 2.46 13.55
CA GLY A 153 -9.31 1.16 14.00
C GLY A 153 -10.75 0.88 13.58
N ILE A 154 -11.66 1.84 13.75
CA ILE A 154 -13.06 1.71 13.33
C ILE A 154 -13.13 1.55 11.79
N CYS A 155 -12.43 2.41 11.06
CA CYS A 155 -12.40 2.35 9.60
C CYS A 155 -11.76 1.05 9.09
N THR A 156 -10.74 0.51 9.76
CA THR A 156 -10.15 -0.81 9.44
C THR A 156 -11.19 -1.92 9.55
N GLY A 157 -11.99 -1.93 10.62
CA GLY A 157 -13.08 -2.90 10.78
C GLY A 157 -14.10 -2.82 9.64
N LEU A 158 -14.50 -1.59 9.28
CA LEU A 158 -15.44 -1.36 8.18
C LEU A 158 -14.84 -1.73 6.80
N LEU A 159 -13.55 -1.50 6.58
CA LEU A 159 -12.85 -1.89 5.35
C LEU A 159 -12.79 -3.41 5.20
N VAL A 160 -12.50 -4.15 6.28
CA VAL A 160 -12.48 -5.63 6.24
C VAL A 160 -13.85 -6.18 5.84
N VAL A 161 -14.93 -5.67 6.43
CA VAL A 161 -16.30 -6.06 6.06
C VAL A 161 -16.58 -5.71 4.60
N SER A 162 -16.23 -4.50 4.16
CA SER A 162 -16.45 -4.04 2.78
C SER A 162 -15.69 -4.89 1.76
N VAL A 163 -14.43 -5.24 2.05
CA VAL A 163 -13.60 -6.09 1.19
C VAL A 163 -14.11 -7.52 1.13
N TRP A 164 -14.72 -8.04 2.19
CA TRP A 164 -15.34 -9.36 2.15
C TRP A 164 -16.46 -9.45 1.10
N TYR A 165 -17.35 -8.45 1.06
CA TYR A 165 -18.38 -8.35 0.00
C TYR A 165 -17.76 -8.07 -1.38
N LEU A 166 -16.74 -7.21 -1.44
CA LEU A 166 -16.07 -6.87 -2.70
C LEU A 166 -15.36 -8.10 -3.31
N LYS A 167 -14.77 -8.94 -2.47
CA LYS A 167 -14.11 -10.18 -2.88
C LYS A 167 -15.10 -11.12 -3.56
N GLN A 168 -16.26 -11.36 -2.96
CA GLN A 168 -17.30 -12.20 -3.56
C GLN A 168 -17.72 -11.68 -4.93
N TYR A 169 -17.88 -10.36 -5.06
CA TYR A 169 -18.24 -9.72 -6.32
C TYR A 169 -17.15 -9.85 -7.40
N PHE A 170 -15.88 -9.64 -7.05
CA PHE A 170 -14.77 -9.79 -7.98
C PHE A 170 -14.51 -11.25 -8.37
N ASP A 171 -14.62 -12.19 -7.43
CA ASP A 171 -14.45 -13.61 -7.70
C ASP A 171 -15.54 -14.12 -8.66
N TRP A 172 -16.79 -13.64 -8.50
CA TRP A 172 -17.88 -13.91 -9.45
C TRP A 172 -17.57 -13.40 -10.87
N GLN A 173 -17.04 -12.18 -11.00
CA GLN A 173 -16.65 -11.64 -12.30
C GLN A 173 -15.46 -12.39 -12.92
N ALA A 174 -14.47 -12.76 -12.11
CA ALA A 174 -13.31 -13.52 -12.56
C ALA A 174 -13.71 -14.91 -13.06
N TYR A 175 -14.64 -15.58 -12.38
CA TYR A 175 -15.17 -16.89 -12.79
C TYR A 175 -15.78 -16.85 -14.19
N ARG A 176 -16.55 -15.80 -14.50
CA ARG A 176 -17.24 -15.67 -15.80
C ARG A 176 -16.30 -15.40 -16.97
N ASN A 177 -15.14 -14.79 -16.74
CA ASN A 177 -14.29 -14.27 -17.82
C ASN A 177 -13.09 -15.18 -18.16
N VAL A 178 -12.64 -16.08 -17.28
CA VAL A 178 -11.31 -16.71 -17.40
C VAL A 178 -11.34 -18.17 -17.89
N GLY A 179 -12.48 -18.86 -17.89
CA GLY A 179 -12.52 -20.28 -18.26
C GLY A 179 -11.72 -21.19 -17.32
N ALA A 180 -11.84 -22.51 -17.48
CA ALA A 180 -11.50 -23.51 -16.46
C ALA A 180 -10.01 -23.83 -16.24
N ASP A 181 -9.05 -23.11 -16.84
CA ASP A 181 -7.63 -23.42 -16.63
C ASP A 181 -7.11 -22.93 -15.27
N ALA A 182 -7.13 -23.85 -14.30
CA ALA A 182 -6.65 -23.63 -12.94
C ALA A 182 -5.15 -23.27 -12.87
N LYS A 183 -4.33 -23.77 -13.81
CA LYS A 183 -2.89 -23.49 -13.84
C LYS A 183 -2.67 -22.03 -14.17
N LEU A 184 -3.21 -21.54 -15.27
CA LEU A 184 -3.06 -20.13 -15.68
C LEU A 184 -3.61 -19.15 -14.62
N ARG A 185 -4.72 -19.50 -13.96
CA ARG A 185 -5.26 -18.72 -12.85
C ARG A 185 -4.26 -18.56 -11.71
N ARG A 186 -3.61 -19.65 -11.30
CA ARG A 186 -2.59 -19.62 -10.23
C ARG A 186 -1.41 -18.72 -10.60
N ILE A 187 -0.93 -18.83 -11.84
CA ILE A 187 0.19 -18.03 -12.35
C ILE A 187 -0.14 -16.54 -12.29
N ARG A 188 -1.34 -16.17 -12.77
CA ARG A 188 -1.84 -14.79 -12.76
C ARG A 188 -1.96 -14.25 -11.34
N THR A 189 -2.51 -15.03 -10.41
CA THR A 189 -2.66 -14.61 -9.01
C THR A 189 -1.30 -14.36 -8.37
N ILE A 190 -0.30 -15.21 -8.59
CA ILE A 190 1.07 -15.01 -8.08
C ILE A 190 1.67 -13.72 -8.61
N HIS A 191 1.53 -13.47 -9.92
CA HIS A 191 2.03 -12.24 -10.54
C HIS A 191 1.31 -10.99 -10.00
N GLN A 192 -0.02 -11.03 -9.85
CA GLN A 192 -0.78 -9.91 -9.27
C GLN A 192 -0.36 -9.62 -7.82
N ILE A 193 -0.13 -10.67 -7.02
CA ILE A 193 0.37 -10.53 -5.64
C ILE A 193 1.78 -9.91 -5.63
N PHE A 194 2.67 -10.35 -6.51
CA PHE A 194 3.99 -9.75 -6.64
C PHE A 194 3.91 -8.26 -6.99
N VAL A 195 3.14 -7.89 -8.03
CA VAL A 195 3.04 -6.50 -8.49
C VAL A 195 2.46 -5.59 -7.40
N MET A 196 1.44 -6.04 -6.66
CA MET A 196 0.86 -5.22 -5.59
C MET A 196 1.81 -5.07 -4.39
N LEU A 197 2.57 -6.10 -4.03
CA LEU A 197 3.56 -6.03 -2.95
C LEU A 197 4.73 -5.10 -3.35
N ALA A 198 5.24 -5.24 -4.57
CA ALA A 198 6.29 -4.36 -5.11
C ALA A 198 5.83 -2.89 -5.16
N LYS A 199 4.56 -2.62 -5.53
CA LYS A 199 4.00 -1.26 -5.44
C LYS A 199 3.98 -0.76 -3.98
N ALA A 200 3.61 -1.61 -3.02
CA ALA A 200 3.55 -1.26 -1.60
C ALA A 200 4.95 -1.00 -1.01
N ASP A 201 5.98 -1.73 -1.46
CA ASP A 201 7.37 -1.52 -1.06
C ASP A 201 7.85 -0.09 -1.36
N ILE A 202 7.41 0.52 -2.46
CA ILE A 202 7.77 1.91 -2.80
C ILE A 202 7.39 2.86 -1.66
N TYR A 203 6.18 2.70 -1.10
CA TYR A 203 5.74 3.51 0.02
C TYR A 203 6.59 3.27 1.27
N PHE A 204 6.86 2.01 1.62
CA PHE A 204 7.62 1.69 2.83
C PHE A 204 9.09 2.13 2.75
N ILE A 205 9.71 1.98 1.57
CA ILE A 205 11.09 2.44 1.33
C ILE A 205 11.14 3.97 1.44
N ILE A 206 10.21 4.71 0.79
CA ILE A 206 10.13 6.17 0.91
C ILE A 206 9.92 6.59 2.36
N SER A 207 8.96 5.96 3.05
CA SER A 207 8.62 6.31 4.43
C SER A 207 9.80 6.12 5.37
N PHE A 208 10.51 5.00 5.25
CA PHE A 208 11.70 4.75 6.06
C PHE A 208 12.84 5.71 5.71
N GLU A 209 13.24 5.81 4.45
CA GLU A 209 14.41 6.63 4.05
C GLU A 209 14.21 8.11 4.32
N VAL A 210 13.02 8.65 4.05
CA VAL A 210 12.72 10.06 4.32
C VAL A 210 12.67 10.30 5.82
N TYR A 211 11.97 9.45 6.59
CA TYR A 211 11.88 9.64 8.05
C TYR A 211 13.25 9.55 8.71
N PHE A 212 13.99 8.48 8.40
CA PHE A 212 15.28 8.18 8.99
C PHE A 212 16.36 9.18 8.54
N GLY A 213 16.32 9.61 7.28
CA GLY A 213 17.22 10.63 6.73
C GLY A 213 17.04 12.00 7.37
N VAL A 214 15.79 12.42 7.60
CA VAL A 214 15.50 13.71 8.25
C VAL A 214 15.82 13.65 9.75
N THR A 215 15.37 12.59 10.43
CA THR A 215 15.37 12.53 11.90
C THR A 215 16.75 12.26 12.50
N GLU A 216 17.46 11.23 12.02
CA GLU A 216 18.67 10.78 12.74
C GLU A 216 19.92 11.59 12.38
N ARG A 217 19.93 12.28 11.24
CA ARG A 217 21.13 12.95 10.69
C ARG A 217 20.93 14.45 10.46
N ARG A 218 19.89 15.05 11.06
CA ARG A 218 19.58 16.49 11.01
C ARG A 218 19.38 17.06 9.60
N GLY A 219 19.09 16.21 8.59
CA GLY A 219 18.84 16.64 7.22
C GLY A 219 19.99 17.42 6.55
N GLN A 220 21.22 17.32 7.05
CA GLN A 220 22.36 18.11 6.57
C GLN A 220 23.57 17.21 6.28
N GLY A 221 24.31 17.54 5.22
CA GLY A 221 25.58 16.90 4.87
C GLY A 221 25.52 15.90 3.71
N THR A 222 26.70 15.44 3.29
CA THR A 222 26.90 14.54 2.15
C THR A 222 26.17 13.20 2.32
N GLU A 223 26.05 12.71 3.56
CA GLU A 223 25.38 11.44 3.84
C GLU A 223 23.88 11.46 3.54
N PHE A 224 23.21 12.61 3.73
CA PHE A 224 21.80 12.76 3.39
C PHE A 224 21.58 12.64 1.88
N ILE A 225 22.44 13.28 1.08
CA ILE A 225 22.39 13.23 -0.39
C ILE A 225 22.58 11.79 -0.87
N ILE A 226 23.57 11.08 -0.32
CA ILE A 226 23.83 9.67 -0.67
C ILE A 226 22.59 8.81 -0.42
N ARG A 227 21.89 9.02 0.71
CA ARG A 227 20.66 8.28 1.03
C ARG A 227 19.50 8.59 0.09
N MET A 228 19.30 9.85 -0.28
CA MET A 228 18.28 10.22 -1.25
C MET A 228 18.56 9.60 -2.64
N VAL A 229 19.84 9.45 -3.01
CA VAL A 229 20.23 8.72 -4.22
C VAL A 229 19.94 7.22 -4.09
N VAL A 230 20.24 6.60 -2.95
CA VAL A 230 19.92 5.19 -2.67
C VAL A 230 18.40 4.96 -2.74
N LEU A 231 17.61 5.85 -2.14
CA LEU A 231 16.15 5.85 -2.23
C LEU A 231 15.68 5.89 -3.70
N ALA A 232 16.20 6.83 -4.50
CA ALA A 232 15.82 6.95 -5.89
C ALA A 232 16.15 5.67 -6.69
N ILE A 233 17.33 5.10 -6.47
CA ILE A 233 17.74 3.83 -7.09
C ILE A 233 16.80 2.69 -6.67
N ALA A 234 16.47 2.57 -5.38
CA ALA A 234 15.58 1.55 -4.87
C ALA A 234 14.17 1.63 -5.49
N VAL A 235 13.61 2.84 -5.62
CA VAL A 235 12.32 3.05 -6.28
C VAL A 235 12.38 2.68 -7.76
N VAL A 236 13.45 3.08 -8.47
CA VAL A 236 13.62 2.74 -9.89
C VAL A 236 13.72 1.23 -10.09
N ILE A 237 14.52 0.54 -9.28
CA ILE A 237 14.65 -0.93 -9.37
C ILE A 237 13.33 -1.62 -9.07
N THR A 238 12.57 -1.16 -8.08
CA THR A 238 11.24 -1.71 -7.77
C THR A 238 10.28 -1.51 -8.94
N CYS A 239 10.26 -0.33 -9.57
CA CYS A 239 9.45 -0.09 -10.78
C CYS A 239 9.88 -0.98 -11.96
N LEU A 240 11.19 -1.11 -12.20
CA LEU A 240 11.73 -1.99 -13.24
C LEU A 240 11.40 -3.46 -12.98
N SER A 241 11.35 -3.90 -11.72
CA SER A 241 10.97 -5.26 -11.35
C SER A 241 9.56 -5.61 -11.82
N ILE A 242 8.63 -4.65 -11.71
CA ILE A 242 7.26 -4.80 -12.19
C ILE A 242 7.25 -4.95 -13.71
N VAL A 243 8.03 -4.14 -14.43
CA VAL A 243 8.15 -4.21 -15.89
C VAL A 243 8.76 -5.56 -16.33
N TRP A 244 9.87 -5.97 -15.72
CA TRP A 244 10.53 -7.23 -16.04
C TRP A 244 9.70 -8.46 -15.69
N SER A 245 8.87 -8.38 -14.66
CA SER A 245 7.94 -9.44 -14.32
C SER A 245 6.84 -9.61 -15.39
N LYS A 246 6.43 -8.54 -16.08
CA LYS A 246 5.49 -8.59 -17.20
C LYS A 246 6.16 -9.12 -18.47
N SER A 247 7.39 -8.71 -18.74
CA SER A 247 8.15 -9.14 -19.93
C SER A 247 8.75 -10.55 -19.79
N GLU A 248 8.52 -11.24 -18.67
CA GLU A 248 9.13 -12.53 -18.29
C GLU A 248 10.67 -12.55 -18.40
N ASN A 249 11.33 -11.40 -18.14
CA ASN A 249 12.79 -11.30 -18.23
C ASN A 249 13.45 -11.93 -16.98
N ARG A 250 13.99 -13.14 -17.15
CA ARG A 250 14.69 -13.89 -16.07
C ARG A 250 15.87 -13.13 -15.47
N ILE A 251 16.68 -12.48 -16.30
CA ILE A 251 17.87 -11.75 -15.84
C ILE A 251 17.44 -10.53 -15.03
N GLY A 252 16.48 -9.75 -15.55
CA GLY A 252 15.93 -8.60 -14.84
C GLY A 252 15.32 -8.98 -13.50
N MET A 253 14.52 -10.05 -13.46
CA MET A 253 13.92 -10.54 -12.21
C MET A 253 14.97 -11.04 -11.21
N ALA A 254 16.04 -11.70 -11.66
CA ALA A 254 17.15 -12.10 -10.79
C ALA A 254 17.89 -10.88 -10.18
N VAL A 255 18.10 -9.82 -10.96
CA VAL A 255 18.66 -8.55 -10.50
C VAL A 255 17.73 -7.86 -9.49
N SER A 256 16.42 -7.88 -9.70
CA SER A 256 15.47 -7.34 -8.72
C SER A 256 15.47 -8.13 -7.41
N ILE A 257 15.52 -9.47 -7.47
CA ILE A 257 15.58 -10.32 -6.27
C ILE A 257 16.85 -10.02 -5.47
N SER A 258 18.01 -9.91 -6.12
CA SER A 258 19.24 -9.56 -5.42
C SER A 258 19.15 -8.16 -4.81
N ALA A 259 18.58 -7.18 -5.53
CA ALA A 259 18.37 -5.84 -5.01
C ALA A 259 17.43 -5.81 -3.80
N PHE A 260 16.34 -6.58 -3.79
CA PHE A 260 15.46 -6.68 -2.62
C PHE A 260 16.16 -7.29 -1.41
N LEU A 261 16.96 -8.34 -1.61
CA LEU A 261 17.78 -8.92 -0.53
C LEU A 261 18.83 -7.95 -0.01
N THR A 262 19.50 -7.20 -0.89
CA THR A 262 20.43 -6.13 -0.50
C THR A 262 19.70 -5.03 0.28
N MET A 263 18.51 -4.63 -0.15
CA MET A 263 17.69 -3.62 0.52
C MET A 263 17.30 -4.09 1.93
N ILE A 264 16.87 -5.34 2.10
CA ILE A 264 16.59 -5.93 3.42
C ILE A 264 17.82 -5.88 4.32
N GLY A 265 18.99 -6.29 3.82
CA GLY A 265 20.24 -6.23 4.57
C GLY A 265 20.62 -4.80 4.99
N TYR A 266 20.45 -3.84 4.10
CA TYR A 266 20.66 -2.42 4.39
C TYR A 266 19.69 -1.90 5.46
N LEU A 267 18.40 -2.23 5.38
CA LEU A 267 17.41 -1.79 6.38
C LEU A 267 17.72 -2.36 7.76
N ILE A 268 18.12 -3.64 7.84
CA ILE A 268 18.57 -4.27 9.09
C ILE A 268 19.80 -3.54 9.65
N TYR A 269 20.80 -3.24 8.80
CA TYR A 269 21.97 -2.50 9.21
C TYR A 269 21.61 -1.11 9.79
N MET A 270 20.68 -0.39 9.16
CA MET A 270 20.23 0.91 9.64
C MET A 270 19.47 0.82 10.98
N VAL A 271 18.64 -0.21 11.18
CA VAL A 271 17.98 -0.46 12.48
C VAL A 271 19.00 -0.79 13.56
N VAL A 272 20.04 -1.56 13.25
CA VAL A 272 21.11 -1.85 14.23
C VAL A 272 21.85 -0.57 14.59
N LEU A 273 22.17 0.27 13.60
CA LEU A 273 22.87 1.53 13.82
C LEU A 273 22.03 2.52 14.65
N SER A 274 20.71 2.55 14.47
CA SER A 274 19.80 3.45 15.21
C SER A 274 19.77 3.14 16.71
N VAL A 275 20.03 1.89 17.07
CA VAL A 275 20.01 1.36 18.44
C VAL A 275 21.38 1.41 19.11
N GLN A 276 22.48 1.34 18.35
CA GLN A 276 23.82 1.34 18.91
C GLN A 276 24.06 2.59 19.80
N GLY A 277 24.37 2.35 21.08
CA GLY A 277 24.59 3.40 22.07
C GLY A 277 23.34 3.89 22.82
N LYS A 278 22.15 3.37 22.52
CA LYS A 278 20.88 3.70 23.22
C LYS A 278 20.38 2.49 24.04
N ARG A 279 19.68 2.73 25.14
CA ARG A 279 19.03 1.66 25.96
C ARG A 279 18.07 0.84 25.10
N PHE A 280 17.83 -0.43 25.45
CA PHE A 280 16.87 -1.32 24.78
C PHE A 280 15.45 -0.72 24.60
N ALA A 281 15.03 0.21 25.46
CA ALA A 281 13.78 0.96 25.26
C ALA A 281 13.73 1.78 23.95
N SER A 282 14.88 2.09 23.36
CA SER A 282 15.01 2.80 22.09
C SER A 282 14.69 1.95 20.86
N PHE A 283 14.53 0.63 21.01
CA PHE A 283 14.01 -0.24 19.93
C PHE A 283 12.58 0.15 19.55
N ALA A 284 11.79 0.67 20.49
CA ALA A 284 10.40 1.09 20.28
C ALA A 284 10.29 2.54 19.73
N SER A 285 11.10 2.87 18.73
CA SER A 285 11.04 4.15 18.01
C SER A 285 10.20 3.99 16.74
N ILE A 286 9.48 5.03 16.31
CA ILE A 286 8.62 4.91 15.12
C ILE A 286 9.42 4.60 13.84
N SER A 287 10.67 5.07 13.75
CA SER A 287 11.60 4.73 12.66
C SER A 287 11.80 3.22 12.53
N ASN A 288 11.93 2.52 13.65
CA ASN A 288 12.10 1.08 13.69
C ASN A 288 10.79 0.35 13.35
N CYS A 289 9.62 0.92 13.67
CA CYS A 289 8.34 0.39 13.21
C CYS A 289 8.21 0.46 11.68
N TYR A 290 8.54 1.60 11.08
CA TYR A 290 8.60 1.73 9.62
C TYR A 290 9.60 0.76 8.98
N ALA A 291 10.79 0.62 9.58
CA ALA A 291 11.79 -0.33 9.12
C ALA A 291 11.30 -1.79 9.20
N ALA A 292 10.68 -2.17 10.32
CA ALA A 292 10.14 -3.52 10.51
C ALA A 292 9.04 -3.85 9.49
N MET A 293 8.14 -2.90 9.21
CA MET A 293 7.13 -3.05 8.16
C MET A 293 7.79 -3.18 6.79
N ALA A 294 8.75 -2.30 6.45
CA ALA A 294 9.47 -2.35 5.18
C ALA A 294 10.21 -3.68 4.97
N ILE A 295 10.90 -4.18 5.99
CA ILE A 295 11.59 -5.48 5.96
C ILE A 295 10.60 -6.61 5.74
N GLY A 296 9.48 -6.61 6.47
CA GLY A 296 8.44 -7.63 6.34
C GLY A 296 7.84 -7.67 4.92
N PHE A 297 7.48 -6.50 4.39
CA PHE A 297 6.92 -6.36 3.04
C PHE A 297 7.93 -6.79 1.96
N LEU A 298 9.17 -6.29 2.01
CA LEU A 298 10.23 -6.68 1.07
C LEU A 298 10.53 -8.19 1.11
N PHE A 299 10.48 -8.80 2.31
CA PHE A 299 10.66 -10.24 2.45
C PHE A 299 9.56 -11.02 1.72
N PHE A 300 8.28 -10.65 1.91
CA PHE A 300 7.19 -11.26 1.16
C PHE A 300 7.30 -10.98 -0.35
N THR A 301 7.65 -9.75 -0.76
CA THR A 301 7.89 -9.42 -2.18
C THR A 301 8.97 -10.31 -2.78
N THR A 302 10.06 -10.55 -2.05
CA THR A 302 11.16 -11.42 -2.49
C THR A 302 10.68 -12.86 -2.70
N ILE A 303 9.86 -13.39 -1.80
CA ILE A 303 9.26 -14.73 -1.96
C ILE A 303 8.41 -14.77 -3.24
N PHE A 304 7.52 -13.80 -3.45
CA PHE A 304 6.64 -13.78 -4.62
C PHE A 304 7.41 -13.51 -5.92
N ALA A 305 8.52 -12.76 -5.87
CA ALA A 305 9.44 -12.59 -6.98
C ALA A 305 10.09 -13.92 -7.41
N ILE A 306 10.55 -14.72 -6.44
CA ILE A 306 11.11 -16.06 -6.70
C ILE A 306 10.04 -16.98 -7.28
N LEU A 307 8.80 -16.94 -6.76
CA LEU A 307 7.68 -17.71 -7.30
C LEU A 307 7.34 -17.30 -8.73
N CYS A 308 7.37 -16.01 -9.05
CA CYS A 308 7.20 -15.52 -10.42
C CYS A 308 8.30 -16.08 -11.33
N LEU A 309 9.57 -15.95 -10.92
CA LEU A 309 10.73 -16.40 -11.70
C LEU A 309 10.68 -17.91 -12.02
N ARG A 310 10.32 -18.74 -11.03
CA ARG A 310 10.18 -20.20 -11.20
C ARG A 310 9.08 -20.59 -12.18
N ASN A 311 8.12 -19.71 -12.40
CA ASN A 311 6.92 -19.97 -13.15
C ASN A 311 6.88 -19.23 -14.52
N PHE A 312 7.95 -18.52 -14.89
CA PHE A 312 8.11 -17.97 -16.23
C PHE A 312 8.06 -19.08 -17.31
N TYR A 313 7.59 -18.75 -18.51
CA TYR A 313 7.24 -19.64 -19.62
C TYR A 313 5.98 -20.50 -19.43
N GLY A 314 5.16 -20.18 -18.44
CA GLY A 314 3.86 -20.82 -18.22
C GLY A 314 2.71 -20.31 -19.11
N GLY A 315 2.98 -19.46 -20.10
CA GLY A 315 1.97 -18.85 -20.99
C GLY A 315 1.37 -17.53 -20.48
N LEU A 316 2.02 -16.86 -19.52
CA LEU A 316 1.51 -15.63 -18.90
C LEU A 316 1.60 -14.42 -19.85
N LYS A 317 2.70 -14.30 -20.61
CA LYS A 317 2.91 -13.23 -21.61
C LYS A 317 1.81 -13.15 -22.66
N GLU A 318 1.48 -14.28 -23.31
CA GLU A 318 0.49 -14.33 -24.41
C GLU A 318 -0.93 -13.98 -23.94
N HIS A 319 -1.24 -14.24 -22.67
CA HIS A 319 -2.51 -13.86 -22.05
C HIS A 319 -2.55 -12.41 -21.54
N LEU A 320 -1.42 -11.84 -21.09
CA LEU A 320 -1.36 -10.42 -20.75
C LEU A 320 -1.47 -9.55 -22.00
N GLU A 321 -0.77 -9.91 -23.08
CA GLU A 321 -0.83 -9.22 -24.37
C GLU A 321 -2.26 -9.23 -24.95
N LYS A 322 -2.95 -10.38 -24.92
CA LYS A 322 -4.37 -10.47 -25.32
C LYS A 322 -5.33 -9.61 -24.47
N HIS A 323 -5.02 -9.35 -23.21
CA HIS A 323 -5.88 -8.56 -22.32
C HIS A 323 -5.61 -7.05 -22.42
N GLU A 324 -4.41 -6.63 -22.86
CA GLU A 324 -4.13 -5.25 -23.28
C GLU A 324 -4.79 -4.94 -24.63
N GLU A 325 -4.73 -5.86 -25.61
CA GLU A 325 -5.43 -5.72 -26.90
C GLU A 325 -6.97 -5.82 -26.75
N GLY A 326 -7.46 -6.66 -25.82
CA GLY A 326 -8.88 -6.81 -25.50
C GLY A 326 -9.50 -5.64 -24.71
N GLY A 327 -8.71 -4.61 -24.38
CA GLY A 327 -9.20 -3.38 -23.75
C GLY A 327 -10.21 -2.58 -24.58
N THR A 328 -10.44 -2.94 -25.85
CA THR A 328 -11.43 -2.28 -26.72
C THR A 328 -12.65 -3.15 -27.07
N LEU A 329 -12.60 -4.48 -27.01
CA LEU A 329 -13.80 -5.32 -27.20
C LEU A 329 -13.66 -6.64 -26.44
N ALA A 330 -14.16 -6.70 -25.21
CA ALA A 330 -14.72 -7.97 -24.76
C ALA A 330 -15.91 -8.27 -25.68
N PRO A 331 -15.98 -9.42 -26.37
CA PRO A 331 -17.18 -9.75 -27.11
C PRO A 331 -18.31 -9.82 -26.09
N SER A 332 -19.30 -8.96 -26.28
CA SER A 332 -20.55 -9.05 -25.53
C SER A 332 -21.08 -10.44 -25.78
N VAL A 333 -21.24 -11.25 -24.72
CA VAL A 333 -22.10 -12.43 -24.78
C VAL A 333 -23.55 -11.90 -24.82
N LYS A 334 -23.90 -11.36 -25.97
CA LYS A 334 -25.23 -11.11 -26.50
C LYS A 334 -25.15 -11.63 -27.92
N ASN A 335 -25.37 -12.94 -28.05
CA ASN A 335 -25.91 -13.68 -29.19
C ASN A 335 -25.94 -15.18 -28.82
N PHE A 336 -26.34 -15.48 -27.59
CA PHE A 336 -26.94 -16.78 -27.26
C PHE A 336 -28.43 -16.53 -27.07
N GLU A 337 -29.04 -15.88 -28.07
CA GLU A 337 -30.48 -15.97 -28.23
C GLU A 337 -30.74 -17.40 -28.68
N MET A 338 -31.58 -18.09 -27.92
CA MET A 338 -32.25 -19.32 -28.33
C MET A 338 -32.77 -19.14 -29.75
N ASP A 339 -32.15 -19.81 -30.71
CA ASP A 339 -32.81 -20.09 -31.98
C ASP A 339 -33.91 -21.13 -31.67
N SER A 340 -35.07 -20.60 -31.31
CA SER A 340 -36.26 -21.33 -30.87
C SER A 340 -37.01 -21.98 -32.03
N ASN A 341 -36.34 -22.21 -33.16
CA ASN A 341 -36.91 -22.83 -34.37
C ASN A 341 -36.04 -23.92 -34.99
N VAL A 342 -35.23 -24.62 -34.19
CA VAL A 342 -34.70 -25.92 -34.62
C VAL A 342 -35.56 -27.02 -33.98
N SER A 343 -36.49 -27.55 -34.76
CA SER A 343 -37.20 -28.79 -34.44
C SER A 343 -36.18 -29.90 -34.21
N PHE A 344 -35.95 -30.25 -32.94
CA PHE A 344 -35.13 -31.38 -32.55
C PHE A 344 -35.86 -32.67 -32.95
N GLU A 345 -35.56 -33.16 -34.14
CA GLU A 345 -35.93 -34.52 -34.54
C GLU A 345 -35.07 -35.50 -33.73
N TYR A 346 -35.70 -36.21 -32.79
CA TYR A 346 -35.06 -37.27 -32.03
C TYR A 346 -34.74 -38.43 -32.98
N GLN A 347 -33.54 -38.45 -33.56
CA GLN A 347 -32.97 -39.72 -34.04
C GLN A 347 -32.62 -40.57 -32.82
N SER A 348 -33.47 -41.55 -32.54
CA SER A 348 -33.19 -42.58 -31.56
C SER A 348 -31.91 -43.32 -31.94
N VAL A 349 -30.96 -43.31 -31.02
CA VAL A 349 -29.73 -44.10 -31.11
C VAL A 349 -30.11 -45.57 -31.23
N ARG A 350 -29.70 -46.21 -32.34
CA ARG A 350 -29.84 -47.65 -32.55
C ARG A 350 -29.06 -48.38 -31.45
N SER A 351 -29.79 -49.12 -30.62
CA SER A 351 -29.22 -50.04 -29.63
C SER A 351 -28.33 -51.08 -30.33
N ILE A 352 -27.05 -51.12 -29.98
CA ILE A 352 -26.16 -52.23 -30.30
C ILE A 352 -26.55 -53.38 -29.37
N ARG A 353 -27.36 -54.30 -29.87
CA ARG A 353 -27.42 -55.70 -29.43
C ARG A 353 -27.65 -56.57 -30.67
N ASP A 354 -27.05 -57.75 -30.63
CA ASP A 354 -27.13 -58.85 -31.59
C ASP A 354 -25.99 -58.90 -32.61
N LEU A 355 -24.81 -59.27 -32.08
CA LEU A 355 -23.82 -60.08 -32.80
C LEU A 355 -23.56 -61.32 -31.93
N ASP A 356 -24.46 -62.28 -32.03
CA ASP A 356 -24.20 -63.69 -31.74
C ASP A 356 -25.19 -64.53 -32.58
N SER A 357 -24.74 -64.90 -33.77
CA SER A 357 -25.22 -66.04 -34.57
C SER A 357 -24.18 -66.39 -35.62
#